data_AF-A0A540K9H2-F1
#
_entry.id   AF-A0A540K9H2-F1
#
_cell.length_a   1.000
_cell.length_b   1.000
_cell.length_c   1.000
_cell.angle_alpha   90.00
_cell.angle_beta   90.00
_cell.angle_gamma   90.00
#
_symmetry.space_group_name_H-M   'P 1'
#
loop_
_entity.id
_entity.type
_entity.pdbx_description
1 polymer ?
#
loop_
_entity_poly.entity_id
_entity_poly.type
_entity_poly.pdbx_seq_one_letter_code
_entity_poly.pdbx_strand_id
1 'polypeptide(L)'
;MEITRSFLLHSSCSELPIRTPFRHSQVAASSFSIPITPRTHIRKPLAASCSASDGGDSSSAAKVSVADLSSAVKNKAMDITPELKGTSIFLVGMKSSMKTSLGKLLANALRYYYFDSDSLVEEAAGGESAAKSLRVADINGFRESETEVLKQLSSMGRLVVCAGDGAVQSSTNLALLRYGISIWIDVPVDLVASGMVEDQSQLPALNLSASASYQEVLTHLSTSYEEARGGYETADATVSVEELACQLGYDDLGDVTTENMALEVLKEIEKLTRVKKMMEAAARPF
;
A
#
# COMPACT_ATOMS: atom_id res chain seq x y z
N MET A 1 -26.33 -56.36 -37.47
CA MET A 1 -27.60 -56.95 -37.94
C MET A 1 -28.74 -56.23 -37.24
N GLU A 2 -29.85 -56.02 -37.94
CA GLU A 2 -30.97 -55.17 -37.52
C GLU A 2 -32.13 -55.95 -36.89
N ILE A 3 -33.22 -55.20 -36.59
CA ILE A 3 -34.64 -55.56 -36.37
C ILE A 3 -35.06 -55.31 -34.91
N THR A 4 -35.53 -54.12 -34.49
CA THR A 4 -36.71 -53.28 -34.87
C THR A 4 -38.04 -53.72 -34.21
N ARG A 5 -38.86 -52.73 -33.77
CA ARG A 5 -40.26 -52.75 -33.23
C ARG A 5 -40.43 -52.80 -31.68
N SER A 6 -41.47 -52.19 -31.06
CA SER A 6 -42.43 -51.14 -31.50
C SER A 6 -43.36 -50.60 -30.38
N PHE A 7 -43.49 -49.26 -30.27
CA PHE A 7 -44.70 -48.47 -29.88
C PHE A 7 -45.20 -48.46 -28.40
N LEU A 8 -45.35 -47.26 -27.79
CA LEU A 8 -46.60 -46.49 -27.47
C LEU A 8 -47.47 -47.06 -26.33
N LEU A 9 -48.09 -46.31 -25.40
CA LEU A 9 -48.27 -44.86 -25.15
C LEU A 9 -47.85 -44.54 -23.66
N HIS A 10 -48.24 -43.52 -22.88
CA HIS A 10 -49.29 -42.47 -22.92
C HIS A 10 -48.88 -41.22 -22.10
N SER A 11 -49.64 -40.12 -22.21
CA SER A 11 -49.47 -38.83 -21.54
C SER A 11 -50.02 -38.75 -20.10
N SER A 12 -49.49 -37.79 -19.32
CA SER A 12 -50.27 -36.81 -18.54
C SER A 12 -49.43 -35.58 -18.19
N CYS A 13 -49.95 -34.38 -18.44
CA CYS A 13 -49.33 -33.11 -18.04
C CYS A 13 -49.98 -32.56 -16.76
N SER A 14 -49.20 -31.81 -15.98
CA SER A 14 -49.71 -30.90 -14.95
C SER A 14 -48.83 -29.65 -14.91
N GLU A 15 -49.37 -28.51 -15.36
CA GLU A 15 -48.64 -27.25 -15.46
C GLU A 15 -48.71 -26.40 -14.16
N LEU A 16 -47.87 -25.37 -14.14
CA LEU A 16 -47.91 -24.12 -13.35
C LEU A 16 -47.24 -24.12 -11.96
N PRO A 17 -46.79 -22.92 -11.49
CA PRO A 17 -46.71 -21.63 -12.17
C PRO A 17 -45.27 -21.12 -12.39
N ILE A 18 -45.11 -20.28 -13.41
CA ILE A 18 -43.86 -19.53 -13.69
C ILE A 18 -43.63 -18.50 -12.59
N ARG A 19 -42.44 -18.52 -11.95
CA ARG A 19 -41.95 -17.37 -11.17
C ARG A 19 -41.20 -16.40 -12.07
N THR A 20 -41.39 -15.11 -11.83
CA THR A 20 -40.76 -14.02 -12.58
C THR A 20 -39.23 -13.99 -12.35
N PRO A 21 -38.44 -13.56 -13.35
CA PRO A 21 -37.01 -13.37 -13.15
C PRO A 21 -36.77 -12.20 -12.19
N PHE A 22 -35.97 -12.44 -11.15
CA PHE A 22 -35.45 -11.36 -10.31
C PHE A 22 -34.58 -10.44 -11.15
N ARG A 23 -34.74 -9.12 -10.99
CA ARG A 23 -33.79 -8.15 -11.56
C ARG A 23 -32.44 -8.35 -10.89
N HIS A 24 -31.46 -8.88 -11.62
CA HIS A 24 -30.07 -8.57 -11.31
C HIS A 24 -29.88 -7.06 -11.46
N SER A 25 -29.61 -6.38 -10.35
CA SER A 25 -29.07 -5.03 -10.40
C SER A 25 -27.66 -5.15 -10.98
N GLN A 26 -27.49 -4.78 -12.25
CA GLN A 26 -26.17 -4.58 -12.82
C GLN A 26 -25.56 -3.34 -12.16
N VAL A 27 -24.87 -3.54 -11.04
CA VAL A 27 -23.83 -2.61 -10.60
C VAL A 27 -22.79 -2.65 -11.70
N ALA A 28 -22.75 -1.60 -12.52
CA ALA A 28 -21.74 -1.49 -13.56
C ALA A 28 -20.37 -1.40 -12.89
N ALA A 29 -19.45 -2.28 -13.28
CA ALA A 29 -18.05 -2.17 -12.89
C ALA A 29 -17.46 -0.90 -13.53
N SER A 30 -17.61 0.23 -12.85
CA SER A 30 -16.99 1.49 -13.25
C SER A 30 -15.48 1.31 -13.14
N SER A 31 -14.80 1.23 -14.29
CA SER A 31 -13.35 1.11 -14.39
C SER A 31 -12.67 2.38 -13.87
N PHE A 32 -12.57 2.47 -12.54
CA PHE A 32 -12.05 3.63 -11.82
C PHE A 32 -10.59 3.82 -12.20
N SER A 33 -10.29 4.91 -12.89
CA SER A 33 -8.95 5.25 -13.37
C SER A 33 -8.43 6.40 -12.53
N ILE A 34 -7.33 6.20 -11.79
CA ILE A 34 -6.74 7.23 -10.92
C ILE A 34 -6.47 8.52 -11.72
N PRO A 35 -7.08 9.67 -11.39
CA PRO A 35 -7.08 10.87 -12.24
C PRO A 35 -5.78 11.69 -12.09
N ILE A 36 -4.70 11.23 -12.72
CA ILE A 36 -3.39 11.91 -12.69
C ILE A 36 -3.40 13.15 -13.60
N THR A 37 -3.26 14.36 -13.02
CA THR A 37 -3.10 15.62 -13.79
C THR A 37 -1.65 16.15 -13.75
N PRO A 38 -0.93 16.18 -14.88
CA PRO A 38 0.48 16.61 -14.89
C PRO A 38 0.64 18.13 -14.93
N ARG A 39 0.77 18.79 -13.76
CA ARG A 39 1.08 20.23 -13.67
C ARG A 39 2.56 20.54 -13.93
N THR A 40 2.96 20.61 -15.20
CA THR A 40 4.32 21.01 -15.61
C THR A 40 4.49 22.53 -15.69
N HIS A 41 5.09 23.15 -14.67
CA HIS A 41 5.51 24.56 -14.71
C HIS A 41 6.97 24.76 -14.28
N ILE A 42 7.90 24.43 -15.19
CA ILE A 42 9.28 24.94 -15.12
C ILE A 42 9.25 26.41 -15.58
N ARG A 43 9.66 27.34 -14.71
CA ARG A 43 10.05 28.71 -15.11
C ARG A 43 11.50 28.95 -14.69
N LYS A 44 12.30 29.50 -15.60
CA LYS A 44 13.69 29.89 -15.33
C LYS A 44 13.74 31.07 -14.35
N PRO A 45 14.75 31.17 -13.48
CA PRO A 45 15.00 32.38 -12.71
C PRO A 45 15.50 33.50 -13.62
N LEU A 46 15.01 34.72 -13.41
CA LEU A 46 15.64 35.98 -13.81
C LEU A 46 15.71 36.90 -12.58
N ALA A 47 16.61 37.88 -12.59
CA ALA A 47 17.06 38.54 -11.36
C ALA A 47 16.20 39.72 -10.87
N ALA A 48 16.12 39.83 -9.54
CA ALA A 48 16.01 41.02 -8.69
C ALA A 48 15.26 42.29 -9.17
N SER A 49 14.23 42.67 -8.41
CA SER A 49 14.20 43.95 -7.67
C SER A 49 13.05 43.97 -6.65
N CYS A 50 13.06 44.92 -5.70
CA CYS A 50 12.22 44.90 -4.50
C CYS A 50 11.19 46.03 -4.48
N SER A 51 9.95 45.70 -4.10
CA SER A 51 9.01 46.61 -3.41
C SER A 51 7.89 45.79 -2.77
N ALA A 52 7.20 46.34 -1.77
CA ALA A 52 6.24 45.60 -0.95
C ALA A 52 4.94 46.39 -0.72
N SER A 53 3.80 45.68 -0.69
CA SER A 53 2.55 46.14 -0.09
C SER A 53 1.62 44.95 0.22
N ASP A 54 0.69 45.19 1.12
CA ASP A 54 -0.04 44.25 1.99
C ASP A 54 -1.20 43.46 1.35
N GLY A 55 -1.72 42.45 2.08
CA GLY A 55 -3.15 42.07 2.04
C GLY A 55 -3.57 40.69 1.48
N GLY A 56 -4.10 39.82 2.35
CA GLY A 56 -5.32 39.03 2.05
C GLY A 56 -5.23 37.52 1.75
N ASP A 57 -5.77 36.74 2.68
CA ASP A 57 -6.48 35.44 2.53
C ASP A 57 -5.92 34.22 1.76
N SER A 58 -5.30 33.33 2.54
CA SER A 58 -5.93 32.07 2.98
C SER A 58 -6.59 31.13 1.92
N SER A 59 -5.78 30.39 1.17
CA SER A 59 -6.15 29.01 0.78
C SER A 59 -4.95 28.06 0.87
N SER A 60 -4.88 27.29 1.95
CA SER A 60 -3.71 26.48 2.32
C SER A 60 -3.67 25.13 1.62
N ALA A 61 -3.25 25.11 0.35
CA ALA A 61 -2.64 23.91 -0.21
C ALA A 61 -1.37 23.61 0.60
N ALA A 62 -1.38 22.54 1.41
CA ALA A 62 -0.36 22.28 2.42
C ALA A 62 1.01 22.00 1.79
N LYS A 63 1.87 23.03 1.73
CA LYS A 63 3.31 22.86 1.56
C LYS A 63 3.86 22.15 2.79
N VAL A 64 3.95 20.82 2.73
CA VAL A 64 4.76 20.05 3.67
C VAL A 64 6.18 20.60 3.59
N SER A 65 6.67 21.17 4.69
CA SER A 65 8.04 21.66 4.78
C SER A 65 9.00 20.49 4.68
N VAL A 66 9.74 20.40 3.58
CA VAL A 66 10.78 19.38 3.40
C VAL A 66 11.88 19.67 4.43
N ALA A 67 11.92 18.87 5.50
CA ALA A 67 13.08 18.79 6.37
C ALA A 67 14.29 18.35 5.54
N ASP A 68 15.47 18.86 5.87
CA ASP A 68 16.66 18.67 5.06
C ASP A 68 17.21 17.25 5.23
N LEU A 69 16.68 16.31 4.43
CA LEU A 69 17.07 14.89 4.41
C LEU A 69 18.59 14.73 4.50
N SER A 70 19.06 13.85 5.37
CA SER A 70 20.49 13.57 5.53
C SER A 70 21.16 13.25 4.20
N SER A 71 22.37 13.77 4.05
CA SER A 71 23.23 13.50 2.90
C SER A 71 23.49 12.01 2.71
N ALA A 72 23.49 11.21 3.79
CA ALA A 72 23.64 9.76 3.72
C ALA A 72 22.48 9.11 2.93
N VAL A 73 21.22 9.46 3.25
CA VAL A 73 20.03 8.93 2.57
C VAL A 73 20.00 9.40 1.11
N LYS A 74 20.23 10.70 0.87
CA LYS A 74 20.29 11.29 -0.48
C LYS A 74 21.34 10.59 -1.35
N ASN A 75 22.56 10.41 -0.85
CA ASN A 75 23.65 9.77 -1.59
C ASN A 75 23.34 8.28 -1.87
N LYS A 76 22.93 7.52 -0.85
CA LYS A 76 22.64 6.09 -0.99
C LYS A 76 21.49 5.83 -1.97
N ALA A 77 20.46 6.68 -1.96
CA ALA A 77 19.38 6.63 -2.93
C ALA A 77 19.85 6.94 -4.36
N MET A 78 20.76 7.91 -4.54
CA MET A 78 21.36 8.23 -5.84
C MET A 78 22.22 7.08 -6.40
N ASP A 79 22.94 6.34 -5.55
CA ASP A 79 23.76 5.20 -5.96
C ASP A 79 22.90 4.04 -6.50
N ILE A 80 21.76 3.74 -5.87
CA ILE A 80 20.91 2.59 -6.25
C ILE A 80 19.86 2.90 -7.33
N THR A 81 19.48 4.18 -7.50
CA THR A 81 18.44 4.59 -8.47
C THR A 81 18.70 4.11 -9.91
N PRO A 82 19.95 4.10 -10.44
CA PRO A 82 20.27 3.51 -11.74
C PRO A 82 20.03 2.00 -11.82
N GLU A 83 20.17 1.27 -10.71
CA GLU A 83 19.99 -0.18 -10.66
C GLU A 83 18.52 -0.59 -10.73
N LEU A 84 17.66 0.18 -10.07
CA LEU A 84 16.21 -0.04 -10.04
C LEU A 84 15.56 0.04 -11.42
N LYS A 85 16.13 0.79 -12.38
CA LYS A 85 15.58 1.01 -13.74
C LYS A 85 14.13 1.56 -13.77
N GLY A 86 13.54 1.92 -12.63
CA GLY A 86 12.14 2.32 -12.48
C GLY A 86 11.21 1.24 -11.90
N THR A 87 11.72 0.10 -11.42
CA THR A 87 10.96 -0.86 -10.61
C THR A 87 10.43 -0.17 -9.35
N SER A 88 9.13 -0.30 -9.09
CA SER A 88 8.45 0.30 -7.93
C SER A 88 8.77 -0.46 -6.63
N ILE A 89 8.72 0.23 -5.50
CA ILE A 89 8.95 -0.33 -4.16
C ILE A 89 7.61 -0.43 -3.42
N PHE A 90 7.31 -1.58 -2.83
CA PHE A 90 6.13 -1.81 -2.00
C PHE A 90 6.56 -2.04 -0.55
N LEU A 91 6.14 -1.17 0.36
CA LEU A 91 6.36 -1.29 1.81
C LEU A 91 5.14 -1.99 2.44
N VAL A 92 5.31 -3.24 2.83
CA VAL A 92 4.31 -4.04 3.59
C VAL A 92 4.66 -4.06 5.07
N GLY A 93 3.85 -4.72 5.89
CA GLY A 93 3.85 -4.62 7.36
C GLY A 93 2.66 -3.82 7.86
N MET A 94 2.38 -3.87 9.17
CA MET A 94 1.19 -3.26 9.77
C MET A 94 1.13 -1.73 9.55
N LYS A 95 -0.07 -1.15 9.41
CA LYS A 95 -0.24 0.31 9.22
C LYS A 95 0.31 1.09 10.42
N SER A 96 1.26 2.01 10.17
CA SER A 96 1.93 2.80 11.19
C SER A 96 2.42 4.16 10.66
N SER A 97 2.62 5.11 11.57
CA SER A 97 3.22 6.42 11.30
C SER A 97 4.67 6.29 10.80
N MET A 98 5.43 5.32 11.31
CA MET A 98 6.79 5.00 10.88
C MET A 98 6.83 4.55 9.41
N LYS A 99 6.03 3.53 9.02
CA LYS A 99 5.94 3.05 7.61
C LYS A 99 5.54 4.18 6.67
N THR A 100 4.55 4.99 7.07
CA THR A 100 4.04 6.15 6.32
C THR A 100 5.11 7.22 6.09
N SER A 101 5.90 7.54 7.13
CA SER A 101 6.96 8.55 7.06
C SER A 101 8.14 8.05 6.24
N LEU A 102 8.52 6.78 6.42
CA LEU A 102 9.55 6.07 5.66
C LEU A 102 9.25 6.05 4.17
N GLY A 103 8.02 5.70 3.77
CA GLY A 103 7.62 5.71 2.36
C GLY A 103 7.73 7.09 1.71
N LYS A 104 7.29 8.15 2.41
CA LYS A 104 7.40 9.55 1.94
C LYS A 104 8.86 10.00 1.80
N LEU A 105 9.71 9.60 2.75
CA LEU A 105 11.14 9.91 2.78
C LEU A 105 11.92 9.19 1.66
N LEU A 106 11.65 7.90 1.44
CA LEU A 106 12.20 7.10 0.34
C LEU A 106 11.75 7.61 -1.03
N ALA A 107 10.48 7.96 -1.19
CA ALA A 107 9.95 8.54 -2.44
C ALA A 107 10.71 9.82 -2.83
N ASN A 108 10.92 10.72 -1.86
CA ASN A 108 11.68 11.95 -2.08
C ASN A 108 13.15 11.67 -2.45
N ALA A 109 13.83 10.79 -1.70
CA ALA A 109 15.22 10.44 -1.94
C ALA A 109 15.46 9.75 -3.31
N LEU A 110 14.59 8.82 -3.71
CA LEU A 110 14.64 8.10 -5.00
C LEU A 110 14.07 8.92 -6.17
N ARG A 111 13.40 10.05 -5.89
CA ARG A 111 12.61 10.87 -6.84
C ARG A 111 11.48 10.06 -7.52
N TYR A 112 10.81 9.25 -6.71
CA TYR A 112 9.67 8.39 -7.06
C TYR A 112 8.37 9.03 -6.54
N TYR A 113 7.22 8.59 -7.03
CA TYR A 113 5.91 9.02 -6.53
C TYR A 113 5.52 8.24 -5.28
N TYR A 114 4.99 8.90 -4.26
CA TYR A 114 4.46 8.27 -3.05
C TYR A 114 2.96 7.97 -3.20
N PHE A 115 2.53 6.79 -2.75
CA PHE A 115 1.12 6.44 -2.55
C PHE A 115 0.92 5.62 -1.25
N ASP A 116 -0.27 5.72 -0.66
CA ASP A 116 -0.79 4.80 0.36
C ASP A 116 -1.96 4.04 -0.29
N SER A 117 -1.97 2.70 -0.21
CA SER A 117 -3.03 1.90 -0.86
C SER A 117 -4.39 2.13 -0.23
N ASP A 118 -4.44 2.35 1.08
CA ASP A 118 -5.68 2.37 1.83
C ASP A 118 -6.37 3.70 1.57
N SER A 119 -5.61 4.80 1.54
CA SER A 119 -6.14 6.10 1.12
C SER A 119 -6.64 6.11 -0.33
N LEU A 120 -6.07 5.31 -1.23
CA LEU A 120 -6.59 5.15 -2.60
C LEU A 120 -7.87 4.30 -2.66
N VAL A 121 -8.02 3.30 -1.79
CA VAL A 121 -9.29 2.55 -1.62
C VAL A 121 -10.36 3.44 -0.98
N GLU A 122 -9.98 4.28 -0.02
CA GLU A 122 -10.85 5.30 0.58
C GLU A 122 -11.32 6.32 -0.46
N GLU A 123 -10.42 6.89 -1.27
CA GLU A 123 -10.78 7.77 -2.39
C GLU A 123 -11.71 7.08 -3.40
N ALA A 124 -11.43 5.82 -3.77
CA ALA A 124 -12.27 5.05 -4.69
C ALA A 124 -13.67 4.74 -4.13
N ALA A 125 -13.80 4.55 -2.82
CA ALA A 125 -15.08 4.36 -2.14
C ALA A 125 -15.87 5.66 -1.92
N GLY A 126 -15.26 6.84 -2.14
CA GLY A 126 -15.87 8.15 -1.88
C GLY A 126 -15.55 8.77 -0.52
N GLY A 127 -14.49 8.31 0.14
CA GLY A 127 -13.96 8.79 1.41
C GLY A 127 -13.98 7.73 2.53
N GLU A 128 -13.18 7.96 3.58
CA GLU A 128 -12.99 7.05 4.73
C GLU A 128 -14.31 6.49 5.31
N SER A 129 -15.31 7.34 5.54
CA SER A 129 -16.62 6.93 6.06
C SER A 129 -17.39 5.99 5.12
N ALA A 130 -17.24 6.17 3.80
CA ALA A 130 -17.84 5.30 2.80
C ALA A 130 -17.07 3.97 2.69
N ALA A 131 -15.73 4.00 2.74
CA ALA A 131 -14.89 2.80 2.81
C ALA A 131 -15.17 1.95 4.05
N LYS A 132 -15.31 2.59 5.21
CA LYS A 132 -15.69 1.95 6.49
C LYS A 132 -17.08 1.32 6.42
N SER A 133 -18.04 2.03 5.80
CA SER A 133 -19.39 1.50 5.56
C SER A 133 -19.38 0.30 4.60
N LEU A 134 -18.58 0.37 3.53
CA LEU A 134 -18.40 -0.71 2.56
C LEU A 134 -17.77 -1.94 3.22
N ARG A 135 -16.68 -1.78 3.99
CA ARG A 135 -15.99 -2.88 4.69
C ARG A 135 -16.92 -3.67 5.63
N VAL A 136 -17.92 -3.01 6.23
CA VAL A 136 -18.94 -3.63 7.09
C VAL A 136 -20.10 -4.24 6.29
N ALA A 137 -20.53 -3.63 5.19
CA ALA A 137 -21.68 -4.08 4.40
C ALA A 137 -21.35 -5.16 3.36
N ASP A 138 -20.16 -5.08 2.74
CA ASP A 138 -19.63 -6.02 1.76
C ASP A 138 -18.09 -6.08 1.83
N ILE A 139 -17.60 -6.96 2.69
CA ILE A 139 -16.17 -7.25 2.86
C ILE A 139 -15.51 -7.82 1.58
N ASN A 140 -16.28 -8.42 0.67
CA ASN A 140 -15.74 -8.94 -0.58
C ASN A 140 -15.53 -7.80 -1.58
N GLY A 141 -16.54 -6.95 -1.77
CA GLY A 141 -16.42 -5.72 -2.56
C GLY A 141 -15.30 -4.79 -2.06
N PHE A 142 -15.08 -4.73 -0.74
CA PHE A 142 -13.92 -4.03 -0.17
C PHE A 142 -12.58 -4.65 -0.61
N ARG A 143 -12.43 -5.98 -0.49
CA ARG A 143 -11.21 -6.71 -0.91
C ARG A 143 -10.98 -6.69 -2.42
N GLU A 144 -12.03 -6.65 -3.23
CA GLU A 144 -11.95 -6.43 -4.68
C GLU A 144 -11.43 -5.02 -5.00
N SER A 145 -11.82 -4.00 -4.22
CA SER A 145 -11.29 -2.64 -4.34
C SER A 145 -9.80 -2.56 -3.97
N GLU A 146 -9.37 -3.19 -2.87
CA GLU A 146 -7.95 -3.32 -2.50
C GLU A 146 -7.12 -3.98 -3.63
N THR A 147 -7.67 -5.06 -4.21
CA THR A 147 -7.05 -5.79 -5.31
C THR A 147 -6.91 -4.95 -6.58
N GLU A 148 -7.94 -4.20 -6.97
CA GLU A 148 -7.90 -3.34 -8.16
C GLU A 148 -6.96 -2.13 -7.98
N VAL A 149 -6.94 -1.50 -6.80
CA VAL A 149 -5.99 -0.42 -6.48
C VAL A 149 -4.56 -0.93 -6.54
N LEU A 150 -4.26 -2.06 -5.90
CA LEU A 150 -2.91 -2.64 -5.92
C LEU A 150 -2.49 -3.06 -7.34
N LYS A 151 -3.44 -3.58 -8.14
CA LYS A 151 -3.22 -3.95 -9.55
C LYS A 151 -2.84 -2.73 -10.39
N GLN A 152 -3.54 -1.61 -10.24
CA GLN A 152 -3.20 -0.36 -10.94
C GLN A 152 -1.81 0.14 -10.53
N LEU A 153 -1.50 0.17 -9.23
CA LEU A 153 -0.17 0.54 -8.73
C LEU A 153 0.94 -0.40 -9.25
N SER A 154 0.69 -1.71 -9.33
CA SER A 154 1.65 -2.70 -9.87
C SER A 154 1.95 -2.55 -11.36
N SER A 155 1.03 -1.92 -12.12
CA SER A 155 1.25 -1.61 -13.54
C SER A 155 2.12 -0.37 -13.78
N MET A 156 2.41 0.39 -12.72
CA MET A 156 3.12 1.67 -12.78
C MET A 156 4.56 1.55 -12.26
N GLY A 157 5.49 2.19 -12.96
CA GLY A 157 6.89 2.31 -12.54
C GLY A 157 7.16 3.56 -11.69
N ARG A 158 8.28 3.55 -10.96
CA ARG A 158 8.79 4.65 -10.12
C ARG A 158 7.83 5.07 -9.00
N LEU A 159 7.18 4.10 -8.36
CA LEU A 159 6.38 4.32 -7.14
C LEU A 159 7.14 3.87 -5.89
N VAL A 160 6.85 4.51 -4.76
CA VAL A 160 7.01 3.94 -3.43
C VAL A 160 5.61 3.89 -2.82
N VAL A 161 5.11 2.67 -2.59
CA VAL A 161 3.74 2.41 -2.13
C VAL A 161 3.80 1.91 -0.70
N CYS A 162 3.18 2.62 0.24
CA CYS A 162 2.78 2.05 1.51
C CYS A 162 1.56 1.17 1.27
N ALA A 163 1.75 -0.15 1.28
CA ALA A 163 0.69 -1.13 1.11
C ALA A 163 0.15 -1.51 2.49
N GLY A 164 -1.17 -1.43 2.67
CA GLY A 164 -1.87 -1.85 3.88
C GLY A 164 -2.03 -3.37 3.96
N ASP A 165 -2.53 -3.82 5.11
CA ASP A 165 -2.57 -5.22 5.53
C ASP A 165 -3.33 -6.12 4.53
N GLY A 166 -4.39 -5.63 3.87
CA GLY A 166 -5.12 -6.35 2.83
C GLY A 166 -4.30 -6.68 1.56
N ALA A 167 -3.20 -5.97 1.32
CA ALA A 167 -2.28 -6.24 0.21
C ALA A 167 -1.48 -7.55 0.38
N VAL A 168 -1.48 -8.16 1.57
CA VAL A 168 -0.84 -9.48 1.79
C VAL A 168 -1.82 -10.62 2.12
N GLN A 169 -3.10 -10.32 2.31
CA GLN A 169 -4.13 -11.31 2.67
C GLN A 169 -4.63 -12.18 1.50
N SER A 170 -4.18 -11.96 0.25
CA SER A 170 -4.59 -12.78 -0.90
C SER A 170 -3.43 -13.15 -1.82
N SER A 171 -3.45 -14.35 -2.38
CA SER A 171 -2.44 -14.82 -3.35
C SER A 171 -2.41 -13.98 -4.63
N THR A 172 -3.54 -13.36 -5.01
CA THR A 172 -3.60 -12.36 -6.08
C THR A 172 -2.79 -11.13 -5.71
N ASN A 173 -2.97 -10.57 -4.52
CA ASN A 173 -2.28 -9.36 -4.08
C ASN A 173 -0.78 -9.61 -3.92
N LEU A 174 -0.39 -10.75 -3.34
CA LEU A 174 1.00 -11.19 -3.28
C LEU A 174 1.63 -11.36 -4.68
N ALA A 175 0.87 -11.83 -5.67
CA ALA A 175 1.35 -11.89 -7.05
C ALA A 175 1.52 -10.50 -7.70
N LEU A 176 0.73 -9.50 -7.30
CA LEU A 176 0.84 -8.12 -7.78
C LEU A 176 2.05 -7.38 -7.17
N LEU A 177 2.36 -7.61 -5.89
CA LEU A 177 3.56 -7.04 -5.24
C LEU A 177 4.86 -7.41 -5.97
N ARG A 178 4.92 -8.61 -6.55
CA ARG A 178 6.07 -9.16 -7.28
C ARG A 178 6.35 -8.50 -8.64
N TYR A 179 5.57 -7.50 -9.07
CA TYR A 179 5.95 -6.59 -10.16
C TYR A 179 6.93 -5.49 -9.72
N GLY A 180 7.04 -5.24 -8.40
CA GLY A 180 8.01 -4.34 -7.80
C GLY A 180 9.15 -5.05 -7.06
N ILE A 181 9.69 -4.38 -6.05
CA ILE A 181 10.41 -4.98 -4.93
C ILE A 181 9.55 -4.78 -3.69
N SER A 182 9.22 -5.86 -3.00
CA SER A 182 8.44 -5.86 -1.76
C SER A 182 9.36 -5.91 -0.53
N ILE A 183 9.09 -5.05 0.45
CA ILE A 183 9.91 -4.93 1.66
C ILE A 183 8.97 -4.87 2.86
N TRP A 184 9.10 -5.82 3.77
CA TRP A 184 8.38 -5.80 5.04
C TRP A 184 9.07 -4.85 6.01
N ILE A 185 8.35 -3.80 6.41
CA ILE A 185 8.74 -2.92 7.50
C ILE A 185 8.12 -3.49 8.77
N ASP A 186 8.94 -4.19 9.54
CA ASP A 186 8.53 -4.86 10.77
C ASP A 186 8.66 -3.90 11.95
N VAL A 187 7.51 -3.57 12.56
CA VAL A 187 7.37 -2.61 13.66
C VAL A 187 6.59 -3.30 14.77
N PRO A 188 7.17 -3.48 15.98
CA PRO A 188 6.51 -4.14 17.10
C PRO A 188 5.12 -3.59 17.41
N VAL A 189 4.21 -4.50 17.75
CA VAL A 189 2.79 -4.19 17.93
C VAL A 189 2.57 -3.13 19.01
N ASP A 190 3.34 -3.18 20.10
CA ASP A 190 3.29 -2.18 21.18
C ASP A 190 3.70 -0.76 20.74
N LEU A 191 4.66 -0.61 19.81
CA LEU A 191 5.01 0.72 19.25
C LEU A 191 3.92 1.28 18.35
N VAL A 192 3.23 0.41 17.62
CA VAL A 192 2.07 0.84 16.82
C VAL A 192 0.88 1.16 17.72
N ALA A 193 0.66 0.39 18.79
CA ALA A 193 -0.38 0.62 19.77
C ALA A 193 -0.18 1.94 20.54
N SER A 194 1.05 2.24 21.00
CA SER A 194 1.36 3.50 21.68
C SER A 194 1.20 4.68 20.74
N GLY A 195 1.77 4.60 19.53
CA GLY A 195 1.65 5.62 18.49
C GLY A 195 0.19 5.92 18.10
N MET A 196 -0.70 4.92 18.06
CA MET A 196 -2.13 5.12 17.77
C MET A 196 -2.95 5.67 18.96
N VAL A 197 -2.49 5.49 20.20
CA VAL A 197 -3.12 6.09 21.39
C VAL A 197 -2.71 7.56 21.54
N GLU A 198 -1.47 7.91 21.16
CA GLU A 198 -1.00 9.30 21.07
C GLU A 198 -1.61 10.02 19.85
N ASP A 199 -1.54 9.42 18.65
CA ASP A 199 -2.18 9.92 17.42
C ASP A 199 -3.54 9.25 17.18
N GLN A 200 -4.54 9.72 17.93
CA GLN A 200 -5.93 9.25 17.85
C GLN A 200 -6.56 9.36 16.45
N SER A 201 -5.93 10.05 15.49
CA SER A 201 -6.42 10.15 14.11
C SER A 201 -6.46 8.80 13.38
N GLN A 202 -5.72 7.79 13.85
CA GLN A 202 -5.63 6.47 13.24
C GLN A 202 -6.58 5.43 13.85
N LEU A 203 -7.15 5.69 15.04
CA LEU A 203 -8.14 4.80 15.70
C LEU A 203 -9.41 4.54 14.87
N PRO A 204 -9.99 5.52 14.13
CA PRO A 204 -11.17 5.28 13.29
C PRO A 204 -10.99 4.17 12.25
N ALA A 205 -9.78 3.98 11.71
CA ALA A 205 -9.48 2.96 10.70
C ALA A 205 -9.54 1.52 11.24
N LEU A 206 -9.30 1.34 12.56
CA LEU A 206 -9.48 0.06 13.27
C LEU A 206 -10.93 -0.20 13.69
N ASN A 207 -11.88 0.67 13.34
CA ASN A 207 -13.25 0.71 13.87
C ASN A 207 -13.37 0.95 15.38
N LEU A 208 -12.27 1.26 16.08
CA LEU A 208 -12.26 1.49 17.52
C LEU A 208 -12.84 2.87 17.87
N SER A 209 -13.25 3.01 19.14
CA SER A 209 -13.64 4.30 19.71
C SER A 209 -12.41 5.19 19.90
N ALA A 210 -12.58 6.52 19.80
CA ALA A 210 -11.58 7.49 20.28
C ALA A 210 -11.33 7.39 21.80
N SER A 211 -12.17 6.63 22.52
CA SER A 211 -12.02 6.28 23.95
C SER A 211 -11.52 4.84 24.18
N ALA A 212 -11.00 4.15 23.15
CA ALA A 212 -10.48 2.79 23.32
C ALA A 212 -9.23 2.78 24.22
N SER A 213 -9.12 1.79 25.09
CA SER A 213 -7.95 1.60 25.94
C SER A 213 -6.77 1.02 25.16
N TYR A 214 -5.54 1.29 25.65
CA TYR A 214 -4.32 0.69 25.09
C TYR A 214 -4.43 -0.83 24.95
N GLN A 215 -5.04 -1.52 25.91
CA GLN A 215 -5.20 -2.97 25.87
C GLN A 215 -6.15 -3.45 24.76
N GLU A 216 -7.22 -2.70 24.45
CA GLU A 216 -8.13 -3.01 23.34
C GLU A 216 -7.44 -2.77 21.99
N VAL A 217 -6.72 -1.65 21.86
CA VAL A 217 -5.90 -1.32 20.66
C VAL A 217 -4.84 -2.40 20.43
N LEU A 218 -4.04 -2.72 21.44
CA LEU A 218 -3.01 -3.76 21.38
C LEU A 218 -3.59 -5.12 20.99
N THR A 219 -4.69 -5.56 21.63
CA THR A 219 -5.31 -6.87 21.33
C THR A 219 -5.82 -6.95 19.88
N HIS A 220 -6.41 -5.87 19.36
CA HIS A 220 -6.85 -5.79 17.96
C HIS A 220 -5.66 -5.81 16.99
N LEU A 221 -4.61 -5.04 17.28
CA LEU A 221 -3.40 -5.01 16.46
C LEU A 221 -2.64 -6.35 16.48
N SER A 222 -2.48 -7.01 17.62
CA SER A 222 -1.86 -8.35 17.71
C SER A 222 -2.61 -9.39 16.86
N THR A 223 -3.94 -9.33 16.86
CA THR A 223 -4.77 -10.23 16.05
C THR A 223 -4.59 -9.93 14.56
N SER A 224 -4.65 -8.65 14.18
CA SER A 224 -4.46 -8.19 12.79
C SER A 224 -3.06 -8.55 12.26
N TYR A 225 -2.04 -8.42 13.11
CA TYR A 225 -0.65 -8.74 12.82
C TYR A 225 -0.48 -10.24 12.53
N GLU A 226 -0.91 -11.14 13.42
CA GLU A 226 -0.76 -12.60 13.20
C GLU A 226 -1.61 -13.11 12.03
N GLU A 227 -2.76 -12.48 11.72
CA GLU A 227 -3.53 -12.77 10.50
C GLU A 227 -2.79 -12.39 9.20
N ALA A 228 -2.05 -11.28 9.20
CA ALA A 228 -1.33 -10.78 8.02
C ALA A 228 0.13 -11.28 7.92
N ARG A 229 0.72 -11.74 9.03
CA ARG A 229 2.14 -12.12 9.19
C ARG A 229 2.65 -13.06 8.12
N GLY A 230 1.96 -14.18 7.90
CA GLY A 230 2.36 -15.17 6.88
C GLY A 230 2.33 -14.63 5.44
N GLY A 231 1.70 -13.47 5.22
CA GLY A 231 1.81 -12.70 3.98
C GLY A 231 2.99 -11.71 3.99
N TYR A 232 3.27 -11.03 5.11
CA TYR A 232 4.45 -10.17 5.27
C TYR A 232 5.77 -10.95 5.11
N GLU A 233 5.83 -12.18 5.64
CA GLU A 233 6.96 -13.11 5.50
C GLU A 233 7.25 -13.55 4.04
N THR A 234 6.42 -13.15 3.07
CA THR A 234 6.67 -13.39 1.62
C THR A 234 7.36 -12.23 0.90
N ALA A 235 7.69 -11.14 1.58
CA ALA A 235 8.39 -10.00 1.01
C ALA A 235 9.83 -10.36 0.53
N ASP A 236 10.37 -9.62 -0.43
CA ASP A 236 11.72 -9.86 -0.96
C ASP A 236 12.83 -9.56 0.09
N ALA A 237 12.54 -8.70 1.07
CA ALA A 237 13.38 -8.44 2.25
C ALA A 237 12.54 -7.94 3.45
N THR A 238 13.12 -8.01 4.65
CA THR A 238 12.55 -7.46 5.90
C THR A 238 13.50 -6.43 6.49
N VAL A 239 12.95 -5.37 7.10
CA VAL A 239 13.67 -4.41 7.93
C VAL A 239 12.89 -4.29 9.25
N SER A 240 13.40 -4.93 10.31
CA SER A 240 12.81 -4.87 11.66
C SER A 240 13.38 -3.72 12.48
N VAL A 241 12.50 -3.01 13.18
CA VAL A 241 12.87 -1.94 14.12
C VAL A 241 13.69 -2.50 15.30
N GLU A 242 13.39 -3.71 15.78
CA GLU A 242 14.11 -4.34 16.89
C GLU A 242 15.55 -4.68 16.49
N GLU A 243 15.73 -5.37 15.36
CA GLU A 243 17.06 -5.71 14.84
C GLU A 243 17.90 -4.45 14.56
N LEU A 244 17.27 -3.38 14.06
CA LEU A 244 17.94 -2.12 13.74
C LEU A 244 18.33 -1.34 15.02
N ALA A 245 17.50 -1.34 16.06
CA ALA A 245 17.85 -0.79 17.37
C ALA A 245 19.07 -1.51 17.97
N CYS A 246 19.05 -2.86 17.98
CA CYS A 246 20.17 -3.66 18.47
C CYS A 246 21.45 -3.47 17.64
N GLN A 247 21.35 -3.28 16.32
CA GLN A 247 22.51 -3.00 15.46
C GLN A 247 23.12 -1.61 15.69
N LEU A 248 22.31 -0.62 16.09
CA LEU A 248 22.74 0.75 16.35
C LEU A 248 23.15 0.98 17.81
N GLY A 249 22.79 0.07 18.72
CA GLY A 249 23.06 0.17 20.15
C GLY A 249 22.10 1.10 20.88
N TYR A 250 20.84 1.15 20.46
CA TYR A 250 19.77 1.86 21.18
C TYR A 250 19.08 0.93 22.19
N ASP A 251 18.84 1.45 23.41
CA ASP A 251 18.10 0.76 24.46
C ASP A 251 16.57 0.92 24.30
N ASP A 252 16.12 2.00 23.64
CA ASP A 252 14.72 2.26 23.27
C ASP A 252 14.54 2.11 21.75
N LEU A 253 13.45 1.48 21.33
CA LEU A 253 13.08 1.35 19.93
C LEU A 253 12.59 2.68 19.33
N GLY A 254 12.13 3.62 20.17
CA GLY A 254 11.73 4.97 19.78
C GLY A 254 12.90 5.83 19.23
N ASP A 255 14.15 5.50 19.56
CA ASP A 255 15.34 6.17 19.02
C ASP A 255 15.64 5.78 17.56
N VAL A 256 14.99 4.74 17.01
CA VAL A 256 15.15 4.32 15.62
C VAL A 256 14.49 5.31 14.67
N THR A 257 15.25 6.29 14.21
CA THR A 257 14.72 7.35 13.32
C THR A 257 14.32 6.81 11.95
N THR A 258 13.43 7.53 11.27
CA THR A 258 13.04 7.25 9.87
C THR A 258 14.24 7.26 8.92
N GLU A 259 15.32 7.99 9.22
CA GLU A 259 16.54 7.98 8.41
C GLU A 259 17.36 6.69 8.60
N ASN A 260 17.39 6.13 9.82
CA ASN A 260 18.00 4.82 10.07
C ASN A 260 17.28 3.74 9.27
N MET A 261 15.95 3.69 9.36
CA MET A 261 15.11 2.74 8.61
C MET A 261 15.31 2.88 7.10
N ALA A 262 15.37 4.11 6.58
CA ALA A 262 15.58 4.36 5.17
C ALA A 262 16.96 3.94 4.69
N LEU A 263 18.02 4.14 5.49
CA LEU A 263 19.34 3.63 5.15
C LEU A 263 19.36 2.10 5.09
N GLU A 264 18.61 1.40 5.96
CA GLU A 264 18.52 -0.06 5.88
C GLU A 264 17.73 -0.55 4.67
N VAL A 265 16.56 0.04 4.41
CA VAL A 265 15.76 -0.24 3.19
C VAL A 265 16.60 -0.03 1.92
N LEU A 266 17.39 1.04 1.85
CA LEU A 266 18.26 1.31 0.70
C LEU A 266 19.47 0.34 0.60
N LYS A 267 19.89 -0.33 1.69
CA LYS A 267 20.84 -1.45 1.65
C LYS A 267 20.18 -2.75 1.16
N GLU A 268 18.96 -3.06 1.61
CA GLU A 268 18.23 -4.26 1.15
C GLU A 268 17.92 -4.18 -0.34
N ILE A 269 17.44 -3.03 -0.83
CA ILE A 269 17.25 -2.81 -2.27
C ILE A 269 18.57 -3.05 -3.03
N GLU A 270 19.70 -2.56 -2.54
CA GLU A 270 21.01 -2.78 -3.16
C GLU A 270 21.43 -4.25 -3.16
N LYS A 271 21.21 -4.99 -2.07
CA LYS A 271 21.46 -6.44 -1.99
C LYS A 271 20.63 -7.16 -3.06
N LEU A 272 19.33 -6.85 -3.16
CA LEU A 272 18.40 -7.45 -4.11
C LEU A 272 18.75 -7.11 -5.58
N THR A 273 19.08 -5.86 -5.91
CA THR A 273 19.48 -5.50 -7.29
C THR A 273 20.79 -6.16 -7.70
N ARG A 274 21.75 -6.31 -6.77
CA ARG A 274 23.01 -7.04 -7.02
C ARG A 274 22.75 -8.54 -7.28
N VAL A 275 21.95 -9.20 -6.44
CA VAL A 275 21.57 -10.61 -6.65
C VAL A 275 20.87 -10.80 -8.00
N LYS A 276 19.88 -9.95 -8.31
CA LYS A 276 19.17 -9.97 -9.60
C LYS A 276 20.13 -9.82 -10.78
N LYS A 277 21.10 -8.90 -10.73
CA LYS A 277 22.14 -8.74 -11.76
C LYS A 277 23.01 -9.98 -11.93
N MET A 278 23.39 -10.65 -10.84
CA MET A 278 24.18 -11.89 -10.90
C MET A 278 23.39 -13.02 -11.55
N MET A 279 22.10 -13.16 -11.25
CA MET A 279 21.21 -14.11 -11.91
C MET A 279 20.97 -13.76 -13.40
N GLU A 280 20.72 -12.49 -13.73
CA GLU A 280 20.61 -11.98 -15.12
C GLU A 280 21.90 -12.17 -15.94
N ALA A 281 23.07 -12.29 -15.29
CA ALA A 281 24.34 -12.59 -15.94
C ALA A 281 24.55 -14.10 -16.14
N ALA A 282 24.28 -14.91 -15.12
CA ALA A 282 24.43 -16.37 -15.17
C ALA A 282 23.42 -17.05 -16.11
N ALA A 283 22.25 -16.43 -16.35
CA ALA A 283 21.21 -16.95 -17.25
C ALA A 283 21.44 -16.64 -18.75
N ARG A 284 22.54 -15.98 -19.12
CA ARG A 284 22.82 -15.67 -20.54
C ARG A 284 23.40 -16.89 -21.26
N PRO A 285 22.86 -17.29 -22.42
CA PRO A 285 23.51 -18.30 -23.26
C PRO A 285 24.86 -17.78 -23.78
N PHE A 286 25.78 -18.72 -24.00
CA PHE A 286 27.12 -18.50 -24.56
C PHE A 286 27.09 -18.21 -26.06
#